data_AF-A0A1V2QQP9-F1
#
_entry.id   AF-A0A1V2QQP9-F1
#
_cell.length_a   1.000
_cell.length_b   1.000
_cell.length_c   1.000
_cell.angle_alpha   90.00
_cell.angle_beta   90.00
_cell.angle_gamma   90.00
#
_symmetry.space_group_name_H-M   'P 1'
#
loop_
_entity.id
_entity.type
_entity.pdbx_description
1 polymer ?
#
loop_
_entity_poly.entity_id
_entity_poly.type
_entity_poly.pdbx_seq_one_letter_code
_entity_poly.pdbx_strand_id
1 'polypeptide(L)' 'MAHLKLTSSGPFEDIAEAHQSCVATITRAAEQGLFTEAEAGLLIDRVRALSTRMTDRAKPSGPAHAG' A
#
# COMPACT_ATOMS: atom_id res chain seq x y z
N MET A 1 -8.45 22.98 14.04
CA MET A 1 -8.92 22.44 12.75
C MET A 1 -7.77 21.63 12.16
N ALA A 2 -7.76 20.30 12.31
CA ALA A 2 -6.69 19.48 11.79
C ALA A 2 -6.86 19.36 10.27
N HIS A 3 -5.95 19.97 9.53
CA HIS A 3 -5.88 19.84 8.08
C HIS A 3 -5.33 18.45 7.78
N LEU A 4 -6.22 17.48 7.51
CA LEU A 4 -5.82 16.27 6.80
C LEU A 4 -5.33 16.71 5.43
N LYS A 5 -4.01 16.91 5.30
CA LYS A 5 -3.34 16.90 4.01
C LYS A 5 -3.52 15.49 3.46
N LEU A 6 -4.63 15.26 2.76
CA LEU A 6 -4.65 14.23 1.72
C LEU A 6 -3.64 14.72 0.69
N THR A 7 -2.38 14.32 0.84
CA THR A 7 -1.47 14.24 -0.29
C THR A 7 -2.14 13.28 -1.24
N SER A 8 -2.73 13.81 -2.32
CA SER A 8 -3.38 13.05 -3.38
C SER A 8 -2.32 12.29 -4.17
N SER A 9 -1.71 11.34 -3.48
CA SER A 9 -0.87 10.27 -3.97
C SER A 9 -1.81 9.32 -4.70
N GLY A 10 -1.62 9.14 -6.01
CA GLY A 10 -2.52 8.30 -6.82
C GLY A 10 -2.65 6.89 -6.21
N PRO A 11 -3.72 6.13 -6.51
CA PRO A 11 -4.02 4.88 -5.80
C PRO A 11 -2.88 3.84 -5.87
N PHE A 12 -1.97 3.97 -6.83
CA PHE A 12 -0.83 3.08 -7.06
C PHE A 12 0.51 3.61 -6.54
N GLU A 13 0.57 4.84 -6.06
CA GLU A 13 1.82 5.45 -5.62
C GLU A 13 2.34 4.74 -4.35
N ASP A 14 3.66 4.50 -4.31
CA ASP A 14 4.38 3.69 -3.31
C ASP A 14 3.92 2.23 -3.16
N ILE A 15 3.23 1.70 -4.17
CA ILE A 15 2.82 0.28 -4.22
C ILE A 15 3.69 -0.45 -5.23
N ALA A 16 4.39 -1.49 -4.76
CA ALA A 16 5.18 -2.35 -5.62
C ALA A 16 4.31 -2.94 -6.74
N GLU A 17 4.87 -3.09 -7.94
CA GLU A 17 4.15 -3.53 -9.15
C GLU A 17 3.35 -4.82 -8.91
N ALA A 18 3.91 -5.76 -8.15
CA ALA A 18 3.27 -7.02 -7.76
C ALA A 18 1.94 -6.86 -6.99
N HIS A 19 1.70 -5.70 -6.38
CA HIS A 19 0.51 -5.39 -5.58
C HIS A 19 -0.45 -4.41 -6.26
N GLN A 20 -0.09 -3.86 -7.42
CA GLN A 20 -0.95 -2.93 -8.16
C GLN A 20 -2.25 -3.60 -8.67
N SER A 21 -2.22 -4.89 -8.98
CA SER A 21 -3.43 -5.65 -9.36
C SER A 21 -4.47 -5.73 -8.23
N CYS A 22 -4.00 -5.80 -6.97
CA CYS A 22 -4.86 -5.79 -5.79
C CYS A 22 -5.54 -4.42 -5.62
N VAL A 23 -4.77 -3.34 -5.76
CA VAL A 23 -5.27 -1.96 -5.74
C VAL A 23 -6.30 -1.72 -6.83
N ALA A 24 -6.00 -2.14 -8.07
CA ALA A 24 -6.93 -2.01 -9.18
C ALA A 24 -8.26 -2.72 -8.92
N THR A 25 -8.21 -3.88 -8.25
CA THR A 25 -9.42 -4.62 -7.84
C THR A 25 -10.22 -3.85 -6.78
N ILE A 26 -9.56 -3.27 -5.79
CA ILE A 26 -10.20 -2.46 -4.74
C ILE A 26 -10.88 -1.22 -5.35
N THR A 27 -10.16 -0.49 -6.21
CA THR A 27 -10.71 0.69 -6.90
C THR A 27 -11.93 0.31 -7.74
N ARG A 28 -11.84 -0.77 -8.52
CA ARG A 28 -12.95 -1.22 -9.36
C ARG A 28 -14.16 -1.71 -8.54
N ALA A 29 -13.92 -2.23 -7.35
CA ALA A 29 -15.00 -2.61 -6.43
C ALA A 29 -15.69 -1.36 -5.83
N ALA A 30 -14.91 -0.31 -5.52
CA ALA A 30 -15.46 0.98 -5.08
C ALA A 30 -16.31 1.64 -6.18
N GLU A 31 -15.85 1.61 -7.44
CA GLU A 31 -16.63 2.08 -8.60
C GLU A 31 -17.96 1.32 -8.79
N GLN A 32 -18.01 0.06 -8.36
CA GLN A 32 -19.23 -0.77 -8.37
C GLN A 32 -20.12 -0.54 -7.13
N GLY A 33 -19.69 0.31 -6.19
CA GLY A 33 -20.42 0.58 -4.95
C GLY A 33 -20.33 -0.54 -3.90
N LEU A 34 -19.39 -1.48 -4.04
CA LEU A 34 -19.13 -2.51 -3.02
C LEU A 34 -18.47 -1.92 -1.77
N PHE A 35 -17.82 -0.77 -1.93
CA PHE A 35 -17.17 0.00 -0.87
C PHE A 35 -17.48 1.49 -1.06
N THR A 36 -17.48 2.23 0.03
CA THR A 36 -17.34 3.68 0.00
C THR A 36 -15.90 4.06 -0.39
N GLU A 37 -15.69 5.28 -0.92
CA GLU A 37 -14.33 5.78 -1.21
C GLU A 37 -13.41 5.73 0.02
N ALA A 38 -13.96 6.00 1.21
CA ALA A 38 -13.21 5.96 2.46
C ALA A 38 -12.72 4.54 2.81
N GLU A 39 -13.57 3.53 2.62
CA GLU A 39 -13.21 2.12 2.84
C GLU A 39 -12.18 1.65 1.83
N ALA A 40 -12.33 2.04 0.56
CA ALA A 40 -11.35 1.75 -0.49
C ALA A 40 -9.98 2.35 -0.16
N GLY A 41 -9.94 3.60 0.33
CA GLY A 41 -8.71 4.25 0.79
C GLY A 41 -8.03 3.47 1.92
N LEU A 42 -8.77 3.04 2.94
CA LEU A 42 -8.22 2.25 4.05
C LEU A 42 -7.66 0.90 3.60
N LEU A 43 -8.30 0.24 2.62
CA LEU A 43 -7.82 -1.01 2.05
C LEU A 43 -6.51 -0.81 1.26
N ILE A 44 -6.42 0.26 0.47
CA ILE A 44 -5.21 0.62 -0.28
C ILE A 44 -4.06 0.96 0.68
N ASP A 45 -4.32 1.72 1.74
CA ASP A 45 -3.31 2.04 2.76
C ASP A 45 -2.79 0.78 3.47
N ARG A 46 -3.66 -0.20 3.70
CA ARG A 46 -3.24 -1.50 4.23
C ARG A 46 -2.34 -2.26 3.26
N VAL A 47 -2.64 -2.23 1.96
CA VAL A 47 -1.78 -2.83 0.92
C VAL A 47 -0.42 -2.16 0.89
N ARG A 48 -0.36 -0.82 0.97
CA ARG A 48 0.89 -0.05 1.11
C ARG A 48 1.69 -0.50 2.33
N ALA A 49 1.07 -0.50 3.51
CA ALA A 49 1.73 -0.87 4.76
C ALA A 49 2.29 -2.29 4.74
N LEU A 50 1.59 -3.25 4.11
CA LEU A 50 2.09 -4.61 3.95
C LEU A 50 3.25 -4.69 2.96
N SER A 51 3.17 -3.96 1.85
CA SER A 51 4.24 -3.88 0.85
C SER A 51 5.53 -3.37 1.49
N THR A 52 5.47 -2.27 2.24
CA THR A 52 6.63 -1.68 2.94
C THR A 52 7.23 -2.64 3.97
N ARG A 53 6.41 -3.39 4.71
CA ARG A 53 6.88 -4.40 5.69
C ARG A 53 7.60 -5.57 5.02
N MET A 54 7.17 -5.98 3.83
CA MET A 54 7.86 -7.03 3.07
C MET A 54 9.21 -6.53 2.53
N THR A 55 9.30 -5.27 2.12
CA THR A 55 10.57 -4.64 1.71
C THR A 55 11.54 -4.49 2.89
N ASP A 56 11.05 -4.09 4.07
CA ASP A 56 11.89 -3.97 5.28
C ASP A 56 12.48 -5.33 5.71
N ARG A 57 11.68 -6.40 5.62
CA ARG A 57 12.15 -7.77 5.88
C ARG A 57 13.10 -8.33 4.82
N ALA A 58 13.09 -7.77 3.62
CA ALA A 58 13.98 -8.19 2.53
C ALA A 58 15.39 -7.60 2.64
N LYS A 59 15.69 -6.76 3.64
CA LYS A 59 17.08 -6.36 3.93
C LYS A 59 17.84 -7.61 4.42
N PRO A 60 18.82 -8.14 3.67
CA PRO A 60 19.65 -9.21 4.18
C PRO A 60 20.47 -8.64 5.35
N SER A 61 20.26 -9.22 6.53
CA SER A 61 21.18 -9.07 7.65
C SER A 61 22.51 -9.69 7.25
N GLY A 62 23.46 -8.87 6.77
CA GLY A 62 24.88 -9.21 6.72
C GLY A 62 25.68 -8.31 7.67
N PRO A 63 26.91 -8.69 8.10
CA PRO A 63 27.79 -9.63 7.40
C PRO A 63 28.35 -10.81 8.22
N ALA A 64 28.84 -11.78 7.46
CA ALA A 64 29.84 -12.82 7.73
C ALA A 64 30.49 -12.85 9.12
N HIS A 65 30.33 -13.99 9.79
CA HIS A 65 31.19 -14.38 10.90
C HIS A 65 32.59 -14.68 10.35
N ALA A 66 33.55 -13.81 10.63
CA ALA A 66 34.96 -14.18 10.65
C ALA A 66 35.21 -15.03 11.90
N GLY A 67 35.90 -16.15 11.72
CA GLY A 67 36.29 -17.10 12.77
C GLY A 67 37.05 -18.26 12.17
#